data_AF-A0AAU3SRU1-F1
#
_entry.id   AF-A0AAU3SRU1-F1
#
_cell.length_a   1.000
_cell.length_b   1.000
_cell.length_c   1.000
_cell.angle_alpha   90.00
_cell.angle_beta   90.00
_cell.angle_gamma   90.00
#
_symmetry.space_group_name_H-M   'P 1'
#
loop_
_entity.id
_entity.type
_entity.pdbx_description
1 polymer ?
#
loop_
_entity_poly.entity_id
_entity_poly.type
_entity_poly.pdbx_seq_one_letter_code
_entity_poly.pdbx_strand_id
1 'polypeptide(L)'
;MGADQIRRWESGALAHAVSDPFGQGPLPWFRGSELYFDDTGHVVPWYVDPAAAAAGTGQIPRARGNGGPRTADDVHRQIKGFASTGAVTPGEAIDFHITVDPPQQFSVDVYRIGHYGGDGASKITTSPRLSGIVQPAPLAADRTVSCHHWWLSWRLQVPSYWSVGAYVAVLTTADGYRSHIPFTVRDDHPADLLLLLPDITWQAYNLYPEDGRTGASLYHAWDEDGRLLGEQDAAHTVSFDRPYAGAGLPLHVGHAYDFIRWAERYGYDIAYADTRDLHAGRVDPARYRGLVFPGHDEYWSAPMRRTVERARLNGTSLVFLSANTMYWQVELSPSPSGVADRLLTCRKRRGPGRPSLWREVDRPEQQLLGIQYAGRVPEPAPLIVRNATHWLWDSTGAGENDELPGLVAGEADRYFPRTQLPEHQDRILLAHSPYLDSEGHRRHQETSLYRAPSGALVFASGTFAWSPALDRPGHVDERVQRATANLLDRICKRD
;
A
#
# COMPACT_ATOMS: atom_id res chain seq x y z
N MET A 1 -37.90 18.10 -26.13
CA MET A 1 -37.89 17.08 -25.06
C MET A 1 -36.45 16.63 -24.93
N GLY A 2 -35.81 17.11 -23.85
CA GLY A 2 -34.36 17.17 -23.71
C GLY A 2 -33.73 15.79 -23.50
N ALA A 3 -32.58 15.60 -24.14
CA ALA A 3 -31.64 14.54 -23.82
C ALA A 3 -30.93 14.95 -22.52
N ASP A 4 -31.16 14.18 -21.46
CA ASP A 4 -30.42 14.35 -20.21
C ASP A 4 -28.94 14.03 -20.44
N GLN A 5 -28.12 15.06 -20.20
CA GLN A 5 -26.67 14.97 -20.11
C GLN A 5 -26.31 14.05 -18.94
N ILE A 6 -25.80 12.86 -19.26
CA ILE A 6 -25.04 12.04 -18.32
C ILE A 6 -23.90 12.90 -17.80
N ARG A 7 -23.98 13.30 -16.52
CA ARG A 7 -22.94 14.05 -15.80
C ARG A 7 -21.62 13.31 -15.95
N ARG A 8 -20.62 13.98 -16.53
CA ARG A 8 -19.22 13.55 -16.53
C ARG A 8 -18.82 13.28 -15.09
N TRP A 9 -18.46 12.04 -14.81
CA TRP A 9 -18.13 11.53 -13.50
C TRP A 9 -16.60 11.64 -13.34
N GLU A 10 -16.14 12.54 -12.48
CA GLU A 10 -14.77 12.56 -11.96
C GLU A 10 -14.63 11.43 -10.93
N SER A 11 -13.53 10.68 -10.96
CA SER A 11 -13.27 9.60 -10.00
C SER A 11 -13.29 10.15 -8.58
N GLY A 12 -14.41 9.90 -7.88
CA GLY A 12 -14.64 10.27 -6.49
C GLY A 12 -13.67 9.62 -5.48
N ALA A 13 -12.76 8.75 -5.92
CA ALA A 13 -11.67 8.21 -5.12
C ALA A 13 -10.78 9.30 -4.48
N LEU A 14 -10.60 10.46 -5.10
CA LEU A 14 -9.74 11.52 -4.55
C LEU A 14 -10.40 12.32 -3.42
N ALA A 15 -11.73 12.44 -3.41
CA ALA A 15 -12.43 13.27 -2.43
C ALA A 15 -12.72 12.54 -1.10
N HIS A 16 -12.78 11.20 -1.11
CA HIS A 16 -13.36 10.46 0.01
C HIS A 16 -12.63 9.18 0.43
N ALA A 17 -11.58 8.74 -0.27
CA ALA A 17 -10.69 7.71 0.28
C ALA A 17 -10.04 8.26 1.56
N VAL A 18 -9.71 7.39 2.52
CA VAL A 18 -8.68 7.67 3.52
C VAL A 18 -7.41 8.01 2.72
N SER A 19 -7.20 9.30 2.44
CA SER A 19 -6.32 9.72 1.37
C SER A 19 -4.89 9.41 1.78
N ASP A 20 -4.19 8.62 0.98
CA ASP A 20 -2.73 8.66 0.95
C ASP A 20 -2.35 10.11 0.65
N PRO A 21 -1.86 10.90 1.64
CA PRO A 21 -1.63 12.34 1.43
C PRO A 21 -0.49 12.59 0.42
N PHE A 22 0.20 11.52 0.02
CA PHE A 22 1.30 11.55 -0.92
C PHE A 22 0.94 10.93 -2.28
N GLY A 23 -0.27 10.36 -2.44
CA GLY A 23 -0.71 9.59 -3.62
C GLY A 23 0.06 8.27 -3.83
N GLN A 24 -0.12 7.59 -4.97
CA GLN A 24 0.55 6.28 -5.22
C GLN A 24 2.08 6.33 -5.46
N GLY A 25 2.77 7.44 -5.15
CA GLY A 25 4.20 7.63 -5.45
C GLY A 25 4.52 7.81 -6.94
N PRO A 26 5.80 8.03 -7.31
CA PRO A 26 6.24 8.23 -8.69
C PRO A 26 6.22 6.88 -9.43
N LEU A 27 5.08 6.59 -10.05
CA LEU A 27 4.88 5.46 -10.92
C LEU A 27 4.68 5.94 -12.38
N PRO A 28 5.62 6.72 -12.96
CA PRO A 28 5.39 7.46 -14.20
C PRO A 28 5.08 6.56 -15.40
N TRP A 29 5.60 5.33 -15.41
CA TRP A 29 5.33 4.33 -16.45
C TRP A 29 4.10 3.45 -16.18
N PHE A 30 3.62 3.40 -14.94
CA PHE A 30 2.34 2.80 -14.59
C PHE A 30 1.16 3.71 -14.91
N ARG A 31 1.34 5.02 -14.82
CA ARG A 31 0.24 5.94 -15.12
C ARG A 31 0.19 6.15 -16.63
N GLY A 32 -1.01 6.08 -17.23
CA GLY A 32 -1.24 6.61 -18.57
C GLY A 32 -1.00 8.13 -18.61
N SER A 33 -1.02 8.72 -19.81
CA SER A 33 -0.65 10.10 -20.12
C SER A 33 -1.07 11.15 -19.08
N GLU A 34 -0.12 12.04 -18.81
CA GLU A 34 0.04 13.02 -17.71
C GLU A 34 -0.90 14.25 -17.73
N LEU A 35 -2.22 14.09 -17.84
CA LEU A 35 -3.14 15.23 -17.73
C LEU A 35 -4.29 14.91 -16.77
N TYR A 36 -4.21 15.49 -15.58
CA TYR A 36 -5.32 15.55 -14.64
C TYR A 36 -6.03 16.89 -14.80
N PHE A 37 -7.36 16.84 -14.74
CA PHE A 37 -8.19 18.02 -14.56
C PHE A 37 -8.41 18.20 -13.05
N ASP A 38 -8.11 19.37 -12.52
CA ASP A 38 -8.54 19.73 -11.17
C ASP A 38 -10.05 20.03 -11.13
N ASP A 39 -10.60 20.21 -9.92
CA ASP A 39 -12.02 20.52 -9.66
C ASP A 39 -12.51 21.82 -10.35
N THR A 40 -11.63 22.54 -11.05
CA THR A 40 -11.94 23.75 -11.81
C THR A 40 -11.86 23.54 -13.33
N GLY A 41 -11.53 22.33 -13.79
CA GLY A 41 -11.39 21.99 -15.21
C GLY A 41 -10.08 22.51 -15.83
N HIS A 42 -9.08 22.86 -15.01
CA HIS A 42 -7.76 23.24 -15.48
C HIS A 42 -6.83 22.02 -15.60
N VAL A 43 -5.98 22.06 -16.63
CA VAL A 43 -4.95 21.04 -16.86
C VAL A 43 -3.77 21.31 -15.94
N VAL A 44 -3.50 20.42 -14.99
CA VAL A 44 -2.35 20.54 -14.08
C VAL A 44 -1.28 19.48 -14.42
N PRO A 45 -0.05 19.88 -14.78
CA PRO A 45 1.09 18.95 -14.88
C PRO A 45 1.43 18.34 -13.52
N TRP A 46 1.90 17.09 -13.47
CA TRP A 46 2.04 16.31 -12.22
C TRP A 46 3.10 16.80 -11.20
N TYR A 47 3.69 17.98 -11.37
CA TYR A 47 4.38 18.65 -10.27
C TYR A 47 4.14 20.16 -10.40
N VAL A 48 3.20 20.72 -9.65
CA VAL A 48 3.28 22.14 -9.24
C VAL A 48 2.56 22.28 -7.90
N ASP A 49 3.26 22.89 -6.95
CA ASP A 49 2.75 23.43 -5.70
C ASP A 49 1.53 24.36 -5.96
N PRO A 50 0.37 24.17 -5.30
CA PRO A 50 -0.83 24.99 -5.48
C PRO A 50 -0.60 26.51 -5.32
N ALA A 51 0.52 26.93 -4.75
CA ALA A 51 0.85 28.34 -4.57
C ALA A 51 1.18 29.11 -5.88
N ALA A 52 1.49 28.43 -7.00
CA ALA A 52 1.94 29.10 -8.24
C ALA A 52 0.82 29.43 -9.25
N ALA A 53 -0.41 28.96 -9.06
CA ALA A 53 -1.51 29.11 -10.02
C ALA A 53 -2.22 30.48 -9.99
N ALA A 54 -1.79 31.42 -9.15
CA ALA A 54 -2.45 32.72 -8.95
C ALA A 54 -2.17 33.76 -10.06
N ALA A 55 -1.32 33.48 -11.05
CA ALA A 55 -0.97 34.42 -12.11
C ALA A 55 -1.61 34.01 -13.45
N GLY A 56 -2.89 34.30 -13.61
CA GLY A 56 -3.64 34.02 -14.83
C GLY A 56 -3.13 34.79 -16.06
N THR A 57 -3.02 34.10 -17.20
CA THR A 57 -3.33 34.57 -18.58
C THR A 57 -2.83 33.55 -19.60
N GLY A 58 -3.74 32.98 -20.42
CA GLY A 58 -3.33 32.18 -21.59
C GLY A 58 -4.45 31.32 -22.18
N GLN A 59 -4.85 31.61 -23.42
CA GLN A 59 -5.82 30.84 -24.21
C GLN A 59 -5.39 29.37 -24.42
N ILE A 60 -6.35 28.45 -24.28
CA ILE A 60 -6.16 27.00 -24.45
C ILE A 60 -5.98 26.63 -25.94
N PRO A 61 -4.88 25.98 -26.36
CA PRO A 61 -4.79 25.33 -27.66
C PRO A 61 -5.62 24.03 -27.67
N ARG A 62 -6.38 23.79 -28.74
CA ARG A 62 -7.03 22.49 -28.98
C ARG A 62 -5.98 21.36 -28.97
N ALA A 63 -6.19 20.35 -28.14
CA ALA A 63 -5.40 19.13 -28.13
C ALA A 63 -5.46 18.46 -29.52
N ARG A 64 -4.35 18.51 -30.25
CA ARG A 64 -4.08 17.60 -31.37
C ARG A 64 -3.80 16.23 -30.76
N GLY A 65 -4.42 15.18 -31.30
CA GLY A 65 -4.25 13.81 -30.81
C GLY A 65 -2.78 13.40 -30.83
N ASN A 66 -2.25 13.05 -29.65
CA ASN A 66 -0.92 12.46 -29.48
C ASN A 66 -1.11 11.07 -28.86
N GLY A 67 -0.65 10.04 -29.57
CA GLY A 67 -0.81 8.61 -29.24
C GLY A 67 0.01 8.13 -28.05
N GLY A 68 -0.21 8.72 -26.88
CA GLY A 68 0.30 8.21 -25.61
C GLY A 68 -0.63 7.13 -25.01
N PRO A 69 -0.12 6.28 -24.10
CA PRO A 69 -0.94 5.33 -23.37
C PRO A 69 -1.98 6.05 -22.51
N ARG A 70 -3.19 5.49 -22.38
CA ARG A 70 -4.32 6.03 -21.62
C ARG A 70 -4.62 5.13 -20.43
N THR A 71 -5.01 5.67 -19.28
CA THR A 71 -5.40 4.83 -18.13
C THR A 71 -6.79 4.25 -18.35
N ALA A 72 -6.97 2.95 -18.11
CA ALA A 72 -8.27 2.29 -18.12
C ALA A 72 -9.02 2.55 -16.80
N ASP A 73 -10.33 2.65 -16.87
CA ASP A 73 -11.20 2.95 -15.72
C ASP A 73 -12.24 1.85 -15.51
N ASP A 74 -12.87 1.83 -14.33
CA ASP A 74 -13.81 0.77 -13.94
C ASP A 74 -15.20 0.94 -14.57
N VAL A 75 -15.51 2.12 -15.12
CA VAL A 75 -16.79 2.45 -15.74
C VAL A 75 -16.85 1.92 -17.17
N HIS A 76 -15.84 2.22 -17.97
CA HIS A 76 -15.73 1.82 -19.37
C HIS A 76 -15.05 0.46 -19.54
N ARG A 77 -14.28 -0.01 -18.54
CA ARG A 77 -13.69 -1.36 -18.48
C ARG A 77 -12.83 -1.71 -19.69
N GLN A 78 -12.09 -0.74 -20.23
CA GLN A 78 -11.27 -0.91 -21.43
C GLN A 78 -10.33 -2.11 -21.31
N ILE A 79 -9.68 -2.24 -20.13
CA ILE A 79 -8.96 -3.44 -19.72
C ILE A 79 -8.85 -3.49 -18.19
N LYS A 80 -9.14 -4.65 -17.59
CA LYS A 80 -8.97 -4.92 -16.15
C LYS A 80 -8.55 -6.36 -15.92
N GLY A 81 -7.82 -6.63 -14.85
CA GLY A 81 -7.52 -8.00 -14.48
C GLY A 81 -6.97 -8.16 -13.07
N PHE A 82 -6.78 -9.41 -12.68
CA PHE A 82 -6.14 -9.80 -11.42
C PHE A 82 -5.35 -11.09 -11.60
N ALA A 83 -4.48 -11.40 -10.63
CA ALA A 83 -3.73 -12.66 -10.58
C ALA A 83 -4.29 -13.61 -9.51
N SER A 84 -4.28 -14.92 -9.78
CA SER A 84 -4.96 -15.90 -8.92
C SER A 84 -4.31 -16.10 -7.55
N THR A 85 -2.99 -16.07 -7.42
CA THR A 85 -2.28 -16.32 -6.14
C THR A 85 -1.64 -15.08 -5.52
N GLY A 86 -1.51 -13.96 -6.25
CA GLY A 86 -0.85 -12.72 -5.78
C GLY A 86 0.66 -12.85 -5.58
N ALA A 87 1.14 -14.01 -5.10
CA ALA A 87 2.54 -14.38 -5.00
C ALA A 87 2.84 -15.70 -5.74
N VAL A 88 4.08 -15.87 -6.18
CA VAL A 88 4.59 -17.05 -6.92
C VAL A 88 6.07 -17.27 -6.63
N THR A 89 6.54 -18.52 -6.69
CA THR A 89 7.97 -18.86 -6.55
C THR A 89 8.64 -19.07 -7.91
N PRO A 90 9.93 -18.73 -8.09
CA PRO A 90 10.64 -19.06 -9.32
C PRO A 90 10.51 -20.54 -9.70
N GLY A 91 10.14 -20.82 -10.95
CA GLY A 91 9.83 -22.16 -11.45
C GLY A 91 8.34 -22.53 -11.41
N GLU A 92 7.51 -21.77 -10.70
CA GLU A 92 6.05 -21.94 -10.71
C GLU A 92 5.39 -21.09 -11.81
N ALA A 93 4.05 -21.07 -11.84
CA ALA A 93 3.27 -20.31 -12.80
C ALA A 93 2.31 -19.34 -12.11
N ILE A 94 2.11 -18.18 -12.72
CA ILE A 94 1.11 -17.20 -12.32
C ILE A 94 0.04 -17.03 -13.41
N ASP A 95 -1.21 -17.03 -12.97
CA ASP A 95 -2.40 -16.99 -13.81
C ASP A 95 -3.03 -15.60 -13.78
N PHE A 96 -3.29 -15.04 -14.96
CA PHE A 96 -3.92 -13.74 -15.15
C PHE A 96 -5.32 -13.90 -15.75
N HIS A 97 -6.30 -13.30 -15.08
CA HIS A 97 -7.69 -13.24 -15.52
C HIS A 97 -8.00 -11.82 -15.94
N ILE A 98 -8.26 -11.61 -17.23
CA ILE A 98 -8.33 -10.27 -17.84
C ILE A 98 -9.63 -10.14 -18.64
N THR A 99 -10.31 -9.02 -18.46
CA THR A 99 -11.44 -8.57 -19.26
C THR A 99 -11.03 -7.37 -20.12
N VAL A 100 -11.54 -7.31 -21.35
CA VAL A 100 -11.27 -6.25 -22.33
C VAL A 100 -12.57 -5.87 -23.03
N ASP A 101 -13.01 -4.62 -22.88
CA ASP A 101 -14.27 -4.10 -23.40
C ASP A 101 -14.04 -2.76 -24.15
N PRO A 102 -14.22 -2.68 -25.48
CA PRO A 102 -14.68 -3.74 -26.39
C PRO A 102 -13.58 -4.79 -26.64
N PRO A 103 -13.96 -6.04 -27.02
CA PRO A 103 -13.00 -7.10 -27.34
C PRO A 103 -11.96 -6.66 -28.37
N GLN A 104 -10.69 -6.76 -28.00
CA GLN A 104 -9.57 -6.40 -28.87
C GLN A 104 -8.28 -7.09 -28.39
N GLN A 105 -7.24 -7.04 -29.22
CA GLN A 105 -5.94 -7.55 -28.81
C GLN A 105 -5.30 -6.68 -27.72
N PHE A 106 -4.52 -7.32 -26.86
CA PHE A 106 -3.72 -6.65 -25.84
C PHE A 106 -2.38 -7.36 -25.64
N SER A 107 -1.46 -6.73 -24.92
CA SER A 107 -0.21 -7.32 -24.46
C SER A 107 -0.04 -7.11 -22.95
N VAL A 108 0.78 -7.95 -22.33
CA VAL A 108 1.18 -7.82 -20.93
C VAL A 108 2.69 -7.64 -20.88
N ASP A 109 3.14 -6.47 -20.43
CA ASP A 109 4.54 -6.22 -20.12
C ASP A 109 4.75 -6.43 -18.62
N VAL A 110 5.73 -7.26 -18.25
CA VAL A 110 6.04 -7.55 -16.85
C VAL A 110 7.27 -6.77 -16.43
N TYR A 111 7.15 -6.01 -15.35
CA TYR A 111 8.22 -5.21 -14.77
C TYR A 111 8.53 -5.69 -13.35
N ARG A 112 9.82 -5.77 -13.00
CA ARG A 112 10.28 -5.92 -11.61
C ARG A 112 10.56 -4.53 -11.05
N ILE A 113 9.98 -4.21 -9.89
CA ILE A 113 10.22 -2.96 -9.16
C ILE A 113 11.61 -2.99 -8.53
N GLY A 114 12.32 -1.86 -8.54
CA GLY A 114 13.68 -1.79 -8.03
C GLY A 114 14.37 -0.47 -8.34
N HIS A 115 15.62 -0.29 -7.92
CA HIS A 115 16.32 0.98 -8.15
C HIS A 115 16.66 1.23 -9.64
N TYR A 116 17.30 0.26 -10.29
CA TYR A 116 17.73 0.30 -11.71
C TYR A 116 18.31 1.65 -12.18
N GLY A 117 19.31 2.17 -11.45
CA GLY A 117 19.96 3.44 -11.81
C GLY A 117 19.05 4.67 -11.72
N GLY A 118 17.89 4.56 -11.06
CA GLY A 118 16.89 5.61 -10.92
C GLY A 118 15.58 5.35 -11.68
N ASP A 119 15.54 4.36 -12.58
CA ASP A 119 14.38 4.08 -13.44
C ASP A 119 13.17 3.54 -12.67
N GLY A 120 13.39 2.88 -11.52
CA GLY A 120 12.30 2.42 -10.64
C GLY A 120 11.70 1.06 -10.98
N ALA A 121 11.97 0.57 -12.19
CA ALA A 121 11.74 -0.80 -12.56
C ALA A 121 12.55 -1.17 -13.80
N SER A 122 12.62 -2.47 -14.05
CA SER A 122 13.12 -3.02 -15.30
C SER A 122 12.08 -3.93 -15.91
N LYS A 123 11.91 -3.82 -17.23
CA LYS A 123 11.05 -4.70 -18.01
C LYS A 123 11.72 -6.07 -18.12
N ILE A 124 11.03 -7.10 -17.64
CA ILE A 124 11.54 -8.47 -17.58
C ILE A 124 11.12 -9.27 -18.80
N THR A 125 9.85 -9.16 -19.20
CA THR A 125 9.32 -9.89 -20.36
C THR A 125 8.05 -9.24 -20.90
N THR A 126 7.62 -9.70 -22.06
CA THR A 126 6.36 -9.33 -22.72
C THR A 126 5.64 -10.60 -23.15
N SER A 127 4.32 -10.64 -22.91
CA SER A 127 3.48 -11.69 -23.48
C SER A 127 3.45 -11.62 -25.00
N PRO A 128 3.08 -12.70 -25.71
CA PRO A 128 2.55 -12.59 -27.07
C PRO A 128 1.35 -11.61 -27.12
N ARG A 129 0.92 -11.20 -28.32
CA ARG A 129 -0.38 -10.53 -28.43
C ARG A 129 -1.49 -11.52 -28.09
N LEU A 130 -2.30 -11.15 -27.12
CA LEU A 130 -3.41 -11.95 -26.61
C LEU A 130 -4.72 -11.40 -27.15
N SER A 131 -5.68 -12.29 -27.43
CA SER A 131 -7.05 -11.88 -27.79
C SER A 131 -7.84 -11.58 -26.53
N GLY A 132 -8.21 -10.32 -26.32
CA GLY A 132 -9.06 -9.89 -25.24
C GLY A 132 -10.53 -10.18 -25.51
N ILE A 133 -11.24 -10.63 -24.48
CA ILE A 133 -12.68 -10.86 -24.48
C ILE A 133 -13.32 -10.09 -23.33
N VAL A 134 -14.62 -9.83 -23.44
CA VAL A 134 -15.42 -9.38 -22.30
C VAL A 134 -15.70 -10.60 -21.43
N GLN A 135 -15.17 -10.59 -20.20
CA GLN A 135 -15.47 -11.61 -19.20
C GLN A 135 -16.89 -11.41 -18.65
N PRO A 136 -17.51 -12.43 -18.02
CA PRO A 136 -18.80 -12.25 -17.39
C PRO A 136 -18.75 -11.16 -16.30
N ALA A 137 -19.88 -10.50 -16.05
CA ALA A 137 -19.95 -9.42 -15.07
C ALA A 137 -19.52 -9.91 -13.67
N PRO A 138 -18.85 -9.07 -12.85
CA PRO A 138 -18.53 -9.42 -11.47
C PRO A 138 -19.78 -9.88 -10.70
N LEU A 139 -19.62 -10.91 -9.88
CA LEU A 139 -20.67 -11.35 -8.96
C LEU A 139 -20.62 -10.49 -7.70
N ALA A 140 -21.78 -10.08 -7.20
CA ALA A 140 -21.90 -9.36 -5.94
C ALA A 140 -22.94 -10.05 -5.05
N ALA A 141 -22.54 -10.40 -3.83
CA ALA A 141 -23.43 -10.92 -2.78
C ALA A 141 -23.11 -10.19 -1.47
N ASP A 142 -24.10 -9.55 -0.86
CA ASP A 142 -23.93 -8.70 0.34
C ASP A 142 -22.73 -7.73 0.20
N ARG A 143 -22.66 -7.03 -0.94
CA ARG A 143 -21.55 -6.12 -1.34
C ARG A 143 -20.18 -6.79 -1.50
N THR A 144 -20.06 -8.09 -1.30
CA THR A 144 -18.83 -8.83 -1.59
C THR A 144 -18.73 -9.05 -3.10
N VAL A 145 -17.85 -8.30 -3.76
CA VAL A 145 -17.60 -8.41 -5.20
C VAL A 145 -16.54 -9.48 -5.49
N SER A 146 -16.77 -10.34 -6.48
CA SER A 146 -15.82 -11.36 -6.92
C SER A 146 -15.90 -11.66 -8.42
N CYS A 147 -14.74 -11.88 -9.02
CA CYS A 147 -14.50 -12.24 -10.41
C CYS A 147 -13.85 -13.63 -10.55
N HIS A 148 -13.91 -14.48 -9.51
CA HIS A 148 -13.29 -15.82 -9.49
C HIS A 148 -13.69 -16.75 -10.65
N HIS A 149 -14.82 -16.47 -11.31
CA HIS A 149 -15.35 -17.25 -12.43
C HIS A 149 -14.86 -16.75 -13.80
N TRP A 150 -14.03 -15.71 -13.85
CA TRP A 150 -13.41 -15.25 -15.10
C TRP A 150 -12.48 -16.32 -15.66
N TRP A 151 -12.52 -16.53 -16.97
CA TRP A 151 -11.64 -17.47 -17.64
C TRP A 151 -10.19 -16.99 -17.61
N LEU A 152 -9.25 -17.94 -17.53
CA LEU A 152 -7.82 -17.69 -17.65
C LEU A 152 -7.53 -17.01 -19.01
N SER A 153 -6.87 -15.86 -18.98
CA SER A 153 -6.47 -15.13 -20.19
C SER A 153 -5.02 -15.42 -20.58
N TRP A 154 -4.12 -15.51 -19.58
CA TRP A 154 -2.72 -15.80 -19.81
C TRP A 154 -2.09 -16.46 -18.59
N ARG A 155 -1.28 -17.48 -18.82
CA ARG A 155 -0.41 -18.11 -17.83
C ARG A 155 1.04 -17.77 -18.14
N LEU A 156 1.71 -17.15 -17.18
CA LEU A 156 3.14 -16.90 -17.24
C LEU A 156 3.86 -17.99 -16.44
N GLN A 157 4.71 -18.75 -17.11
CA GLN A 157 5.69 -19.60 -16.44
C GLN A 157 6.81 -18.69 -15.93
N VAL A 158 7.01 -18.64 -14.62
CA VAL A 158 8.09 -17.85 -14.00
C VAL A 158 9.37 -18.67 -14.11
N PRO A 159 10.36 -18.26 -14.93
CA PRO A 159 11.63 -18.96 -15.02
C PRO A 159 12.33 -19.02 -13.66
N SER A 160 13.03 -20.12 -13.38
CA SER A 160 13.73 -20.34 -12.10
C SER A 160 14.86 -19.34 -11.82
N TYR A 161 15.31 -18.58 -12.83
CA TYR A 161 16.33 -17.55 -12.70
C TYR A 161 15.77 -16.14 -12.45
N TRP A 162 14.45 -15.97 -12.35
CA TRP A 162 13.87 -14.67 -12.02
C TRP A 162 14.24 -14.26 -10.60
N SER A 163 14.72 -13.03 -10.46
CA SER A 163 15.00 -12.44 -9.15
C SER A 163 13.72 -12.31 -8.32
N VAL A 164 13.80 -12.52 -7.02
CA VAL A 164 12.70 -12.16 -6.11
C VAL A 164 12.42 -10.65 -6.18
N GLY A 165 11.21 -10.25 -5.85
CA GLY A 165 10.81 -8.84 -5.86
C GLY A 165 9.32 -8.61 -5.88
N ALA A 166 8.95 -7.34 -5.77
CA ALA A 166 7.65 -6.86 -6.22
C ALA A 166 7.66 -6.71 -7.74
N TYR A 167 6.60 -7.20 -8.39
CA TYR A 167 6.43 -7.15 -9.83
C TYR A 167 5.09 -6.55 -10.19
N VAL A 168 4.99 -5.98 -11.39
CA VAL A 168 3.70 -5.60 -11.95
C VAL A 168 3.60 -6.00 -13.42
N ALA A 169 2.49 -6.64 -13.75
CA ALA A 169 2.03 -6.81 -15.12
C ALA A 169 1.26 -5.56 -15.58
N VAL A 170 1.79 -4.88 -16.60
CA VAL A 170 1.18 -3.75 -17.29
C VAL A 170 0.40 -4.28 -18.50
N LEU A 171 -0.92 -4.25 -18.41
CA LEU A 171 -1.82 -4.61 -19.49
C LEU A 171 -1.92 -3.44 -20.46
N THR A 172 -1.82 -3.65 -21.77
CA THR A 172 -2.00 -2.59 -22.78
C THR A 172 -2.83 -3.10 -23.96
N THR A 173 -3.99 -2.49 -24.20
CA THR A 173 -4.84 -2.78 -25.37
C THR A 173 -4.27 -2.19 -26.66
N ALA A 174 -4.74 -2.67 -27.81
CA ALA A 174 -4.30 -2.19 -29.12
C ALA A 174 -4.56 -0.69 -29.34
N ASP A 175 -5.63 -0.14 -28.76
CA ASP A 175 -5.95 1.28 -28.75
C ASP A 175 -5.25 2.06 -27.61
N GLY A 176 -4.37 1.42 -26.83
CA GLY A 176 -3.45 2.06 -25.90
C GLY A 176 -3.99 2.28 -24.48
N TYR A 177 -5.11 1.69 -24.08
CA TYR A 177 -5.55 1.70 -22.68
C TYR A 177 -4.72 0.76 -21.81
N ARG A 178 -4.42 1.19 -20.57
CA ARG A 178 -3.58 0.48 -19.62
C ARG A 178 -4.25 0.22 -18.27
N SER A 179 -3.99 -0.96 -17.73
CA SER A 179 -4.30 -1.34 -16.35
C SER A 179 -3.17 -2.22 -15.80
N HIS A 180 -3.14 -2.41 -14.48
CA HIS A 180 -2.02 -3.02 -13.78
C HIS A 180 -2.49 -4.18 -12.93
N ILE A 181 -1.59 -5.14 -12.72
CA ILE A 181 -1.77 -6.25 -11.80
C ILE A 181 -0.47 -6.41 -11.01
N PRO A 182 -0.39 -5.95 -9.75
CA PRO A 182 0.76 -6.23 -8.91
C PRO A 182 0.77 -7.70 -8.51
N PHE A 183 1.96 -8.25 -8.39
CA PHE A 183 2.20 -9.58 -7.85
C PHE A 183 3.62 -9.68 -7.27
N THR A 184 3.86 -10.70 -6.46
CA THR A 184 5.13 -10.89 -5.76
C THR A 184 5.82 -12.14 -6.28
N VAL A 185 7.08 -12.03 -6.66
CA VAL A 185 7.93 -13.21 -6.88
C VAL A 185 8.75 -13.38 -5.61
N ARG A 186 8.46 -14.44 -4.86
CA ARG A 186 9.10 -14.73 -3.58
C ARG A 186 9.79 -16.08 -3.61
N ASP A 187 10.83 -16.22 -2.81
CA ASP A 187 11.53 -17.49 -2.68
C ASP A 187 11.97 -17.71 -1.24
N ASP A 188 12.49 -18.90 -0.97
CA ASP A 188 13.07 -19.30 0.29
C ASP A 188 14.59 -19.11 0.31
N HIS A 189 15.19 -18.24 -0.51
CA HIS A 189 16.60 -17.92 -0.35
C HIS A 189 16.85 -17.16 0.97
N PRO A 190 18.02 -17.34 1.63
CA PRO A 190 18.39 -16.52 2.77
C PRO A 190 18.55 -15.05 2.34
N ALA A 191 18.10 -14.12 3.18
CA ALA A 191 18.34 -12.69 3.05
C ALA A 191 18.44 -12.05 4.43
N ASP A 192 19.10 -10.90 4.55
CA ASP A 192 19.16 -10.19 5.83
C ASP A 192 17.78 -9.63 6.24
N LEU A 193 17.02 -9.10 5.28
CA LEU A 193 15.72 -8.46 5.51
C LEU A 193 14.60 -9.16 4.74
N LEU A 194 13.41 -9.23 5.34
CA LEU A 194 12.18 -9.58 4.62
C LEU A 194 11.28 -8.34 4.53
N LEU A 195 10.99 -7.92 3.30
CA LEU A 195 9.97 -6.92 3.01
C LEU A 195 8.59 -7.57 2.90
N LEU A 196 7.64 -7.07 3.69
CA LEU A 196 6.27 -7.57 3.73
C LEU A 196 5.33 -6.58 3.05
N LEU A 197 4.78 -6.97 1.89
CA LEU A 197 3.83 -6.17 1.14
C LEU A 197 2.43 -6.30 1.78
N PRO A 198 1.77 -5.19 2.16
CA PRO A 198 0.54 -5.21 2.96
C PRO A 198 -0.69 -5.50 2.09
N ASP A 199 -0.70 -6.63 1.39
CA ASP A 199 -1.72 -7.00 0.41
C ASP A 199 -3.12 -7.20 1.02
N ILE A 200 -3.19 -7.59 2.29
CA ILE A 200 -4.43 -7.62 3.08
C ILE A 200 -5.01 -6.21 3.23
N THR A 201 -4.19 -5.24 3.63
CA THR A 201 -4.62 -3.84 3.79
C THR A 201 -4.98 -3.25 2.43
N TRP A 202 -4.19 -3.50 1.39
CA TRP A 202 -4.53 -3.11 0.02
C TRP A 202 -5.89 -3.64 -0.42
N GLN A 203 -6.22 -4.88 -0.09
CA GLN A 203 -7.50 -5.47 -0.45
C GLN A 203 -8.67 -4.94 0.40
N ALA A 204 -8.42 -4.61 1.67
CA ALA A 204 -9.40 -3.97 2.54
C ALA A 204 -9.88 -2.62 1.99
N TYR A 205 -8.99 -1.86 1.35
CA TYR A 205 -9.30 -0.57 0.73
C TYR A 205 -9.78 -0.64 -0.72
N ASN A 206 -9.72 -1.82 -1.36
CA ASN A 206 -10.05 -1.97 -2.77
C ASN A 206 -11.57 -1.78 -3.02
N LEU A 207 -11.96 -0.65 -3.61
CA LEU A 207 -13.36 -0.30 -3.93
C LEU A 207 -13.86 -0.91 -5.25
N TYR A 208 -13.13 -1.86 -5.85
CA TYR A 208 -13.47 -2.38 -7.18
C TYR A 208 -14.88 -3.01 -7.25
N PRO A 209 -15.62 -2.76 -8.36
CA PRO A 209 -15.35 -1.74 -9.37
C PRO A 209 -15.76 -0.34 -8.89
N GLU A 210 -14.96 0.68 -9.17
CA GLU A 210 -15.35 2.08 -8.98
C GLU A 210 -16.28 2.55 -10.13
N ASP A 211 -17.40 1.84 -10.30
CA ASP A 211 -18.39 2.03 -11.36
C ASP A 211 -19.58 2.92 -10.94
N GLY A 212 -19.59 3.37 -9.68
CA GLY A 212 -20.68 4.14 -9.10
C GLY A 212 -21.91 3.30 -8.78
N ARG A 213 -21.82 1.96 -8.69
CA ARG A 213 -23.00 1.08 -8.49
C ARG A 213 -22.75 -0.15 -7.63
N THR A 214 -21.67 -0.89 -7.89
CA THR A 214 -21.50 -2.25 -7.33
C THR A 214 -20.25 -2.41 -6.48
N GLY A 215 -19.26 -1.54 -6.64
CA GLY A 215 -18.01 -1.61 -5.88
C GLY A 215 -18.18 -1.46 -4.38
N ALA A 216 -17.38 -2.23 -3.65
CA ALA A 216 -17.29 -2.12 -2.21
C ALA A 216 -15.92 -2.53 -1.67
N SER A 217 -15.52 -1.86 -0.60
CA SER A 217 -14.36 -2.12 0.24
C SER A 217 -14.82 -2.29 1.70
N LEU A 218 -13.88 -2.43 2.64
CA LEU A 218 -14.18 -2.43 4.07
C LEU A 218 -14.38 -1.01 4.66
N TYR A 219 -14.31 0.03 3.82
CA TYR A 219 -14.50 1.44 4.20
C TYR A 219 -15.64 2.13 3.46
N HIS A 220 -15.90 1.74 2.22
CA HIS A 220 -16.90 2.36 1.37
C HIS A 220 -17.64 1.35 0.52
N ALA A 221 -18.86 1.67 0.14
CA ALA A 221 -19.62 0.91 -0.84
C ALA A 221 -20.49 1.84 -1.69
N TRP A 222 -20.79 1.43 -2.91
CA TRP A 222 -21.80 2.09 -3.72
C TRP A 222 -23.20 1.60 -3.35
N ASP A 223 -24.18 2.51 -3.38
CA ASP A 223 -25.60 2.16 -3.39
C ASP A 223 -26.19 2.17 -4.80
N GLU A 224 -27.45 1.72 -4.92
CA GLU A 224 -28.16 1.63 -6.20
C GLU A 224 -28.40 3.01 -6.84
N ASP A 225 -28.41 4.08 -6.05
CA ASP A 225 -28.58 5.47 -6.48
C ASP A 225 -27.25 6.13 -6.88
N GLY A 226 -26.14 5.41 -6.79
CA GLY A 226 -24.79 5.87 -7.11
C GLY A 226 -24.19 6.84 -6.11
N ARG A 227 -24.58 6.72 -4.83
CA ARG A 227 -23.96 7.43 -3.71
C ARG A 227 -22.88 6.56 -3.09
N LEU A 228 -21.79 7.21 -2.71
CA LEU A 228 -20.72 6.56 -1.96
C LEU A 228 -21.09 6.54 -0.48
N LEU A 229 -21.33 5.34 0.04
CA LEU A 229 -21.60 5.12 1.45
C LEU A 229 -20.29 5.07 2.25
N GLY A 230 -20.39 5.44 3.52
CA GLY A 230 -19.29 5.37 4.48
C GLY A 230 -19.16 4.00 5.14
N GLU A 231 -18.23 3.92 6.10
CA GLU A 231 -17.82 2.67 6.76
C GLU A 231 -18.98 1.86 7.35
N GLN A 232 -20.00 2.54 7.88
CA GLN A 232 -21.17 1.93 8.52
C GLN A 232 -22.01 1.05 7.57
N ASP A 233 -21.91 1.30 6.27
CA ASP A 233 -22.62 0.58 5.21
C ASP A 233 -21.61 -0.05 4.23
N ALA A 234 -20.33 -0.17 4.61
CA ALA A 234 -19.34 -0.82 3.78
C ALA A 234 -19.54 -2.35 3.74
N ALA A 235 -18.78 -3.04 2.89
CA ALA A 235 -18.76 -4.50 2.92
C ALA A 235 -18.08 -4.99 4.21
N HIS A 236 -18.55 -6.11 4.76
CA HIS A 236 -17.84 -6.81 5.84
C HIS A 236 -16.82 -7.83 5.34
N THR A 237 -17.01 -8.29 4.10
CA THR A 237 -16.17 -9.28 3.45
C THR A 237 -15.79 -8.78 2.07
N VAL A 238 -14.54 -8.98 1.67
CA VAL A 238 -14.04 -8.68 0.33
C VAL A 238 -13.25 -9.87 -0.22
N SER A 239 -13.30 -10.10 -1.53
CA SER A 239 -12.59 -11.20 -2.20
C SER A 239 -11.28 -10.73 -2.81
N PHE A 240 -10.22 -11.53 -2.75
CA PHE A 240 -8.97 -11.30 -3.52
C PHE A 240 -9.10 -11.68 -5.01
N ASP A 241 -10.17 -12.38 -5.40
CA ASP A 241 -10.44 -12.77 -6.79
C ASP A 241 -11.09 -11.64 -7.57
N ARG A 242 -10.49 -10.44 -7.56
CA ARG A 242 -11.00 -9.27 -8.28
C ARG A 242 -9.87 -8.29 -8.61
N PRO A 243 -9.98 -7.49 -9.68
CA PRO A 243 -9.04 -6.41 -9.98
C PRO A 243 -8.92 -5.38 -8.83
N TYR A 244 -7.83 -4.63 -8.83
CA TYR A 244 -7.79 -3.36 -8.10
C TYR A 244 -8.56 -2.29 -8.87
N ALA A 245 -9.23 -1.41 -8.13
CA ALA A 245 -9.98 -0.30 -8.70
C ALA A 245 -9.09 0.69 -9.47
N GLY A 246 -9.71 1.54 -10.30
CA GLY A 246 -9.00 2.61 -11.00
C GLY A 246 -7.89 2.06 -11.91
N ALA A 247 -6.65 2.50 -11.77
CA ALA A 247 -5.57 2.05 -12.66
C ALA A 247 -5.16 0.57 -12.50
N GLY A 248 -5.76 -0.21 -11.59
CA GLY A 248 -5.32 -1.57 -11.26
C GLY A 248 -4.18 -1.61 -10.25
N LEU A 249 -3.99 -0.52 -9.50
CA LEU A 249 -2.98 -0.41 -8.46
C LEU A 249 -3.61 -0.20 -7.09
N PRO A 250 -3.09 -0.84 -6.04
CA PRO A 250 -3.62 -0.66 -4.71
C PRO A 250 -3.35 0.73 -4.15
N LEU A 251 -4.24 1.19 -3.27
CA LEU A 251 -4.00 2.37 -2.45
C LEU A 251 -2.78 2.12 -1.55
N HIS A 252 -1.96 3.15 -1.29
CA HIS A 252 -0.72 3.07 -0.51
C HIS A 252 0.41 2.20 -1.09
N VAL A 253 0.28 1.69 -2.32
CA VAL A 253 1.36 0.91 -2.97
C VAL A 253 2.67 1.71 -3.10
N GLY A 254 2.58 3.04 -3.20
CA GLY A 254 3.72 3.94 -3.31
C GLY A 254 4.70 3.84 -2.15
N HIS A 255 4.23 3.54 -0.93
CA HIS A 255 5.12 3.38 0.23
C HIS A 255 6.08 2.21 0.06
N ALA A 256 5.60 1.07 -0.46
CA ALA A 256 6.45 -0.07 -0.78
C ALA A 256 7.43 0.28 -1.91
N TYR A 257 6.96 0.97 -2.95
CA TYR A 257 7.80 1.40 -4.06
C TYR A 257 8.95 2.32 -3.62
N ASP A 258 8.67 3.32 -2.77
CA ASP A 258 9.68 4.25 -2.25
C ASP A 258 10.73 3.51 -1.42
N PHE A 259 10.31 2.60 -0.52
CA PHE A 259 11.23 1.79 0.27
C PHE A 259 12.08 0.86 -0.61
N ILE A 260 11.50 0.15 -1.58
CA ILE A 260 12.21 -0.79 -2.46
C ILE A 260 13.33 -0.07 -3.21
N ARG A 261 13.01 1.07 -3.84
CA ARG A 261 14.00 1.84 -4.59
C ARG A 261 15.13 2.34 -3.71
N TRP A 262 14.79 2.88 -2.53
CA TRP A 262 15.78 3.34 -1.58
C TRP A 262 16.67 2.19 -1.09
N ALA A 263 16.08 1.07 -0.68
CA ALA A 263 16.82 -0.02 -0.07
C ALA A 263 17.71 -0.75 -1.09
N GLU A 264 17.24 -0.96 -2.32
CA GLU A 264 18.08 -1.52 -3.40
C GLU A 264 19.18 -0.54 -3.83
N ARG A 265 18.94 0.78 -3.83
CA ARG A 265 19.98 1.79 -4.09
C ARG A 265 21.11 1.73 -3.07
N TYR A 266 20.78 1.41 -1.81
CA TYR A 266 21.75 1.26 -0.73
C TYR A 266 22.37 -0.14 -0.66
N GLY A 267 21.91 -1.08 -1.50
CA GLY A 267 22.48 -2.43 -1.61
C GLY A 267 22.07 -3.39 -0.50
N TYR A 268 20.93 -3.16 0.17
CA TYR A 268 20.42 -4.12 1.15
C TYR A 268 19.97 -5.42 0.49
N ASP A 269 20.23 -6.55 1.14
CA ASP A 269 19.75 -7.87 0.73
C ASP A 269 18.32 -8.11 1.27
N ILE A 270 17.36 -8.16 0.35
CA ILE A 270 15.93 -8.11 0.66
C ILE A 270 15.22 -9.28 -0.02
N ALA A 271 14.60 -10.13 0.80
CA ALA A 271 13.55 -11.04 0.36
C ALA A 271 12.18 -10.35 0.38
N TYR A 272 11.21 -10.90 -0.33
CA TYR A 272 9.88 -10.33 -0.48
C TYR A 272 8.82 -11.36 -0.14
N ALA A 273 7.75 -10.94 0.53
CA ALA A 273 6.56 -11.75 0.73
C ALA A 273 5.32 -10.87 0.92
N ASP A 274 4.15 -11.46 0.73
CA ASP A 274 2.88 -10.79 1.04
C ASP A 274 2.53 -11.01 2.52
N THR A 275 1.77 -10.10 3.16
CA THR A 275 1.33 -10.31 4.55
C THR A 275 0.40 -11.52 4.69
N ARG A 276 -0.30 -11.94 3.62
CA ARG A 276 -0.97 -13.25 3.57
C ARG A 276 -0.03 -14.45 3.69
N ASP A 277 1.22 -14.36 3.26
CA ASP A 277 2.17 -15.48 3.44
C ASP A 277 2.56 -15.65 4.93
N LEU A 278 2.57 -14.57 5.73
CA LEU A 278 2.67 -14.66 7.18
C LEU A 278 1.44 -15.28 7.82
N HIS A 279 0.25 -14.99 7.30
CA HIS A 279 -0.99 -15.62 7.75
C HIS A 279 -0.94 -17.14 7.53
N ALA A 280 -0.58 -17.54 6.30
CA ALA A 280 -0.54 -18.93 5.86
C ALA A 280 0.65 -19.72 6.44
N GLY A 281 1.60 -19.06 7.11
CA GLY A 281 2.81 -19.71 7.63
C GLY A 281 3.76 -20.18 6.52
N ARG A 282 3.72 -19.56 5.34
CA ARG A 282 4.60 -19.87 4.20
C ARG A 282 5.98 -19.24 4.32
N VAL A 283 6.12 -18.25 5.18
CA VAL A 283 7.37 -17.58 5.52
C VAL A 283 7.78 -18.02 6.93
N ASP A 284 9.04 -18.41 7.08
CA ASP A 284 9.68 -18.52 8.39
C ASP A 284 10.44 -17.21 8.71
N PRO A 285 9.91 -16.36 9.62
CA PRO A 285 10.55 -15.09 9.96
C PRO A 285 11.92 -15.24 10.61
N ALA A 286 12.22 -16.39 11.23
CA ALA A 286 13.46 -16.61 11.96
C ALA A 286 14.70 -16.66 11.03
N ARG A 287 14.46 -16.74 9.72
CA ARG A 287 15.51 -16.74 8.70
C ARG A 287 16.07 -15.35 8.39
N TYR A 288 15.39 -14.32 8.86
CA TYR A 288 15.73 -12.92 8.59
C TYR A 288 16.18 -12.23 9.87
N ARG A 289 17.09 -11.28 9.72
CA ARG A 289 17.53 -10.40 10.82
C ARG A 289 16.48 -9.34 11.13
N GLY A 290 15.71 -8.92 10.12
CA GLY A 290 14.64 -7.93 10.26
C GLY A 290 13.45 -8.17 9.34
N LEU A 291 12.24 -7.91 9.85
CA LEU A 291 11.02 -7.78 9.05
C LEU A 291 10.72 -6.30 8.84
N VAL A 292 10.47 -5.89 7.59
CA VAL A 292 10.15 -4.51 7.23
C VAL A 292 8.72 -4.42 6.70
N PHE A 293 7.95 -3.54 7.32
CA PHE A 293 6.60 -3.15 6.92
C PHE A 293 6.68 -1.74 6.35
N PRO A 294 6.68 -1.59 5.01
CA PRO A 294 7.11 -0.35 4.36
C PRO A 294 6.03 0.71 4.31
N GLY A 295 4.78 0.41 4.66
CA GLY A 295 3.67 1.31 4.45
C GLY A 295 2.51 1.02 5.39
N HIS A 296 1.36 1.58 5.06
CA HIS A 296 0.14 1.42 5.85
C HIS A 296 -0.29 -0.06 5.88
N ASP A 297 -0.16 -0.67 7.06
CA ASP A 297 -0.47 -2.09 7.30
C ASP A 297 -1.47 -2.24 8.47
N GLU A 298 -2.70 -1.79 8.23
CA GLU A 298 -3.75 -1.61 9.23
C GLU A 298 -4.45 -2.91 9.64
N TYR A 299 -4.62 -3.85 8.69
CA TYR A 299 -5.47 -5.03 8.84
C TYR A 299 -4.67 -6.30 9.08
N TRP A 300 -4.80 -6.86 10.27
CA TRP A 300 -3.96 -7.97 10.74
C TRP A 300 -4.78 -9.16 11.21
N SER A 301 -4.45 -10.34 10.71
CA SER A 301 -5.03 -11.58 11.21
C SER A 301 -4.32 -12.08 12.47
N ALA A 302 -5.01 -12.89 13.27
CA ALA A 302 -4.39 -13.47 14.47
C ALA A 302 -3.16 -14.35 14.18
N PRO A 303 -3.13 -15.18 13.11
CA PRO A 303 -1.91 -15.88 12.71
C PRO A 303 -0.73 -14.95 12.41
N MET A 304 -0.94 -13.85 11.65
CA MET A 304 0.13 -12.89 11.34
C MET A 304 0.76 -12.30 12.60
N ARG A 305 -0.09 -11.80 13.51
CA ARG A 305 0.37 -11.23 14.78
C ARG A 305 1.21 -12.22 15.57
N ARG A 306 0.74 -13.47 15.71
CA ARG A 306 1.49 -14.53 16.41
C ARG A 306 2.83 -14.84 15.75
N THR A 307 2.87 -14.88 14.43
CA THR A 307 4.09 -15.12 13.65
C THR A 307 5.12 -14.00 13.90
N VAL A 308 4.69 -12.73 13.87
CA VAL A 308 5.55 -11.56 14.11
C VAL A 308 6.00 -11.46 15.57
N GLU A 309 5.10 -11.73 16.53
CA GLU A 309 5.46 -11.78 17.95
C GLU A 309 6.50 -12.87 18.23
N ARG A 310 6.36 -14.05 17.61
CA ARG A 310 7.35 -15.14 17.71
C ARG A 310 8.68 -14.75 17.09
N ALA A 311 8.67 -14.09 15.93
CA ALA A 311 9.88 -13.57 15.29
C ALA A 311 10.66 -12.66 16.25
N ARG A 312 9.96 -11.69 16.88
CA ARG A 312 10.53 -10.81 17.89
C ARG A 312 11.10 -11.58 19.07
N LEU A 313 10.36 -12.57 19.60
CA LEU A 313 10.82 -13.40 20.72
C LEU A 313 12.08 -14.23 20.38
N ASN A 314 12.29 -14.55 19.11
CA ASN A 314 13.44 -15.31 18.63
C ASN A 314 14.58 -14.44 18.09
N GLY A 315 14.51 -13.11 18.24
CA GLY A 315 15.62 -12.19 17.92
C GLY A 315 15.50 -11.47 16.57
N THR A 316 14.51 -11.79 15.75
CA THR A 316 14.23 -11.06 14.50
C THR A 316 13.68 -9.67 14.81
N SER A 317 14.34 -8.64 14.27
CA SER A 317 13.95 -7.24 14.48
C SER A 317 12.73 -6.87 13.64
N LEU A 318 11.96 -5.86 14.05
CA LEU A 318 10.75 -5.39 13.37
C LEU A 318 10.86 -3.91 13.04
N VAL A 319 10.53 -3.53 11.82
CA VAL A 319 10.64 -2.15 11.33
C VAL A 319 9.32 -1.74 10.69
N PHE A 320 8.60 -0.82 11.32
CA PHE A 320 7.32 -0.28 10.85
C PHE A 320 7.49 1.16 10.37
N LEU A 321 7.37 1.36 9.06
CA LEU A 321 7.61 2.65 8.39
C LEU A 321 6.32 3.44 8.11
N SER A 322 5.28 3.16 8.88
CA SER A 322 4.00 3.87 8.82
C SER A 322 3.39 4.09 10.21
N ALA A 323 2.16 4.60 10.25
CA ALA A 323 1.28 4.67 11.41
C ALA A 323 0.08 3.73 11.23
N ASN A 324 -0.78 3.64 12.26
CA ASN A 324 -2.02 2.88 12.27
C ASN A 324 -1.80 1.41 11.87
N THR A 325 -0.67 0.84 12.30
CA THR A 325 -0.35 -0.55 12.03
C THR A 325 -1.09 -1.46 13.00
N MET A 326 -1.62 -2.59 12.51
CA MET A 326 -2.29 -3.61 13.33
C MET A 326 -3.49 -3.04 14.14
N TYR A 327 -4.28 -2.17 13.53
CA TYR A 327 -5.45 -1.56 14.17
C TYR A 327 -6.67 -2.49 14.14
N TRP A 328 -6.98 -3.04 12.96
CA TRP A 328 -8.11 -3.96 12.76
C TRP A 328 -7.67 -5.42 12.78
N GLN A 329 -8.43 -6.24 13.50
CA GLN A 329 -8.35 -7.68 13.44
C GLN A 329 -9.21 -8.22 12.29
N VAL A 330 -8.63 -9.11 11.49
CA VAL A 330 -9.31 -9.73 10.35
C VAL A 330 -9.23 -11.25 10.35
N GLU A 331 -10.14 -11.86 9.60
CA GLU A 331 -10.18 -13.28 9.30
C GLU A 331 -10.01 -13.49 7.80
N LEU A 332 -9.22 -14.52 7.43
CA LEU A 332 -9.11 -15.00 6.07
C LEU A 332 -9.78 -16.36 5.96
N SER A 333 -10.60 -16.54 4.93
CA SER A 333 -11.31 -17.80 4.67
C SER A 333 -11.22 -18.20 3.19
N PRO A 334 -11.51 -19.48 2.86
CA PRO A 334 -11.42 -19.96 1.49
C PRO A 334 -12.43 -19.29 0.56
N SER A 335 -12.11 -19.24 -0.74
CA SER A 335 -13.07 -18.89 -1.80
C SER A 335 -14.22 -19.92 -1.86
N PRO A 336 -15.33 -19.61 -2.57
CA PRO A 336 -16.37 -20.59 -2.88
C PRO A 336 -15.85 -21.83 -3.63
N SER A 337 -14.73 -21.71 -4.35
CA SER A 337 -14.04 -22.82 -5.03
C SER A 337 -13.07 -23.61 -4.14
N GLY A 338 -12.95 -23.25 -2.85
CA GLY A 338 -12.12 -23.95 -1.86
C GLY A 338 -10.67 -23.51 -1.80
N VAL A 339 -10.26 -22.48 -2.54
CA VAL A 339 -8.89 -21.94 -2.47
C VAL A 339 -8.75 -21.15 -1.18
N ALA A 340 -7.78 -21.51 -0.33
CA ALA A 340 -7.57 -20.85 0.96
C ALA A 340 -7.24 -19.35 0.82
N ASP A 341 -7.56 -18.58 1.87
CA ASP A 341 -7.14 -17.18 2.05
C ASP A 341 -7.56 -16.21 0.94
N ARG A 342 -8.76 -16.43 0.37
CA ARG A 342 -9.32 -15.62 -0.73
C ARG A 342 -10.44 -14.68 -0.33
N LEU A 343 -11.04 -14.86 0.86
CA LEU A 343 -12.03 -13.96 1.42
C LEU A 343 -11.46 -13.30 2.68
N LEU A 344 -11.50 -11.97 2.72
CA LEU A 344 -11.05 -11.15 3.84
C LEU A 344 -12.27 -10.56 4.55
N THR A 345 -12.41 -10.88 5.83
CA THR A 345 -13.54 -10.45 6.66
C THR A 345 -13.06 -9.55 7.79
N CYS A 346 -13.69 -8.37 7.94
CA CYS A 346 -13.52 -7.50 9.09
C CYS A 346 -14.89 -7.05 9.61
N ARG A 347 -15.18 -7.35 10.88
CA ARG A 347 -16.45 -6.96 11.51
C ARG A 347 -16.28 -5.64 12.24
N LYS A 348 -16.22 -4.54 11.48
CA LYS A 348 -16.22 -3.18 12.05
C LYS A 348 -17.51 -2.96 12.85
N ARG A 349 -17.45 -2.09 13.87
CA ARG A 349 -18.44 -1.93 14.95
C ARG A 349 -19.88 -1.67 14.46
N ARG A 350 -20.61 -2.71 14.02
CA ARG A 350 -21.99 -3.05 14.41
C ARG A 350 -22.54 -4.23 13.57
N GLY A 351 -22.90 -5.28 14.29
CA GLY A 351 -23.52 -6.55 13.92
C GLY A 351 -23.42 -7.47 15.15
N PRO A 352 -24.13 -8.60 15.26
CA PRO A 352 -23.88 -9.54 16.36
C PRO A 352 -22.45 -10.10 16.25
N GLY A 353 -21.53 -9.49 17.00
CA GLY A 353 -20.10 -9.75 16.94
C GLY A 353 -19.32 -8.64 17.63
N ARG A 354 -18.28 -9.00 18.38
CA ARG A 354 -17.43 -8.07 19.14
C ARG A 354 -16.75 -7.04 18.22
N PRO A 355 -16.37 -5.86 18.74
CA PRO A 355 -15.56 -4.91 17.97
C PRO A 355 -14.30 -5.58 17.40
N SER A 356 -13.91 -5.30 16.15
CA SER A 356 -12.70 -5.90 15.54
C SER A 356 -11.41 -5.13 15.83
N LEU A 357 -11.38 -4.19 16.78
CA LEU A 357 -10.14 -3.49 17.11
C LEU A 357 -9.23 -4.39 17.94
N TRP A 358 -7.95 -4.47 17.60
CA TRP A 358 -7.00 -5.33 18.33
C TRP A 358 -6.96 -5.03 19.83
N ARG A 359 -6.97 -3.74 20.18
CA ARG A 359 -7.01 -3.24 21.57
C ARG A 359 -8.30 -3.54 22.33
N GLU A 360 -9.37 -3.99 21.65
CA GLU A 360 -10.66 -4.33 22.27
C GLU A 360 -10.91 -5.84 22.31
N VAL A 361 -10.35 -6.60 21.36
CA VAL A 361 -10.48 -8.06 21.31
C VAL A 361 -9.39 -8.78 22.09
N ASP A 362 -8.16 -8.28 22.01
CA ASP A 362 -6.97 -8.88 22.60
C ASP A 362 -6.03 -7.76 23.07
N ARG A 363 -4.73 -7.87 22.78
CA ARG A 363 -3.71 -6.95 23.26
C ARG A 363 -3.63 -5.71 22.34
N PRO A 364 -3.44 -4.50 22.88
CA PRO A 364 -3.27 -3.30 22.07
C PRO A 364 -1.99 -3.36 21.24
N GLU A 365 -1.95 -2.51 20.22
CA GLU A 365 -0.86 -2.42 19.25
C GLU A 365 0.46 -2.03 19.92
N GLN A 366 0.36 -1.18 20.96
CA GLN A 366 1.49 -0.74 21.76
C GLN A 366 2.25 -1.91 22.39
N GLN A 367 1.61 -3.05 22.70
CA GLN A 367 2.31 -4.22 23.25
C GLN A 367 3.22 -4.93 22.25
N LEU A 368 3.16 -4.59 20.96
CA LEU A 368 4.13 -5.03 19.94
C LEU A 368 4.95 -3.85 19.42
N LEU A 369 4.31 -2.73 19.08
CA LEU A 369 4.94 -1.60 18.38
C LEU A 369 5.65 -0.61 19.32
N GLY A 370 5.30 -0.58 20.61
CA GLY A 370 5.79 0.43 21.58
C GLY A 370 5.05 1.77 21.57
N ILE A 371 4.21 1.98 20.56
CA ILE A 371 3.24 3.08 20.33
C ILE A 371 1.98 2.51 19.67
N GLN A 372 0.90 3.28 19.57
CA GLN A 372 -0.34 2.84 18.91
C GLN A 372 -1.11 4.02 18.31
N TYR A 373 -2.08 3.72 17.43
CA TYR A 373 -2.86 4.72 16.71
C TYR A 373 -3.47 5.82 17.60
N ALA A 374 -3.16 7.06 17.24
CA ALA A 374 -3.60 8.30 17.89
C ALA A 374 -4.71 9.02 17.11
N GLY A 375 -4.74 8.85 15.79
CA GLY A 375 -5.73 9.47 14.91
C GLY A 375 -5.14 9.97 13.59
N ARG A 376 -6.02 10.48 12.74
CA ARG A 376 -5.67 11.13 11.47
C ARG A 376 -4.93 12.44 11.69
N VAL A 377 -4.06 12.76 10.74
CA VAL A 377 -3.33 14.03 10.63
C VAL A 377 -3.87 14.76 9.40
N PRO A 378 -4.85 15.68 9.56
CA PRO A 378 -5.50 16.35 8.43
C PRO A 378 -4.54 17.23 7.63
N GLU A 379 -3.67 17.96 8.33
CA GLU A 379 -2.67 18.85 7.75
C GLU A 379 -1.28 18.37 8.14
N PRO A 380 -0.33 18.22 7.19
CA PRO A 380 1.03 17.83 7.50
C PRO A 380 1.69 18.76 8.53
N ALA A 381 2.35 18.17 9.53
CA ALA A 381 3.07 18.87 10.57
C ALA A 381 4.55 18.43 10.59
N PRO A 382 5.47 19.23 11.15
CA PRO A 382 6.86 18.82 11.27
C PRO A 382 7.02 17.66 12.27
N LEU A 383 7.90 16.72 11.95
CA LEU A 383 8.41 15.77 12.94
C LEU A 383 9.49 16.47 13.76
N ILE A 384 9.36 16.49 15.09
CA ILE A 384 10.33 17.12 15.99
C ILE A 384 11.27 16.07 16.55
N VAL A 385 12.55 16.19 16.21
CA VAL A 385 13.60 15.27 16.63
C VAL A 385 13.82 15.33 18.13
N ARG A 386 13.86 14.15 18.76
CA ARG A 386 14.09 13.94 20.20
C ARG A 386 15.19 12.92 20.42
N ASN A 387 15.90 13.09 21.54
CA ASN A 387 17.04 12.27 21.91
C ASN A 387 18.07 12.22 20.78
N ALA A 388 18.45 13.39 20.24
CA ALA A 388 19.32 13.51 19.06
C ALA A 388 20.72 12.90 19.24
N THR A 389 21.15 12.62 20.47
CA THR A 389 22.41 11.92 20.79
C THR A 389 22.31 10.39 20.64
N HIS A 390 21.12 9.86 20.39
CA HIS A 390 20.92 8.43 20.16
C HIS A 390 21.45 8.02 18.78
N TRP A 391 22.08 6.85 18.70
CA TRP A 391 22.77 6.35 17.50
C TRP A 391 21.93 6.33 16.22
N LEU A 392 20.59 6.30 16.33
CA LEU A 392 19.72 6.38 15.17
C LEU A 392 19.97 7.70 14.39
N TRP A 393 20.20 8.79 15.12
CA TRP A 393 20.41 10.12 14.55
C TRP A 393 21.88 10.42 14.20
N ASP A 394 22.81 9.49 14.44
CA ASP A 394 24.22 9.68 14.14
C ASP A 394 24.47 10.01 12.66
N SER A 395 25.26 11.06 12.42
CA SER A 395 25.63 11.51 11.07
C SER A 395 24.44 11.86 10.16
N THR A 396 23.24 12.04 10.71
CA THR A 396 22.07 12.54 9.96
C THR A 396 22.16 14.05 9.74
N GLY A 397 22.83 14.77 10.65
CA GLY A 397 22.80 16.23 10.72
C GLY A 397 21.62 16.79 11.53
N ALA A 398 20.73 15.94 12.06
CA ALA A 398 19.62 16.36 12.90
C ALA A 398 20.07 16.65 14.34
N GLY A 399 19.64 17.78 14.88
CA GLY A 399 19.79 18.21 16.26
C GLY A 399 18.55 18.02 17.13
N GLU A 400 18.69 18.22 18.44
CA GLU A 400 17.58 18.15 19.38
C GLU A 400 16.59 19.31 19.15
N ASN A 401 15.30 18.99 19.01
CA ASN A 401 14.23 19.91 18.60
C ASN A 401 14.24 20.33 17.12
N ASP A 402 15.10 19.76 16.27
CA ASP A 402 15.02 20.06 14.85
C ASP A 402 13.66 19.63 14.29
N GLU A 403 13.10 20.48 13.44
CA GLU A 403 11.88 20.21 12.70
C GLU A 403 12.22 19.59 11.35
N LEU A 404 11.60 18.44 11.06
CA LEU A 404 11.60 17.79 9.75
C LEU A 404 10.24 18.08 9.10
N PRO A 405 10.13 19.08 8.18
CA PRO A 405 8.85 19.55 7.67
C PRO A 405 8.04 18.46 6.98
N GLY A 406 6.72 18.44 7.22
CA GLY A 406 5.78 17.55 6.53
C GLY A 406 5.90 16.06 6.88
N LEU A 407 6.73 15.68 7.85
CA LEU A 407 6.93 14.28 8.23
C LEU A 407 5.91 13.70 9.19
N VAL A 408 5.00 14.49 9.74
CA VAL A 408 3.82 13.98 10.45
C VAL A 408 2.64 14.20 9.52
N ALA A 409 2.17 13.14 8.87
CA ALA A 409 1.13 13.24 7.84
C ALA A 409 0.31 11.97 7.71
N GLY A 410 -0.91 12.11 7.19
CA GLY A 410 -1.88 11.04 6.99
C GLY A 410 -2.48 10.59 8.31
N GLU A 411 -1.67 9.88 9.09
CA GLU A 411 -2.03 9.34 10.40
C GLU A 411 -0.83 9.32 11.34
N ALA A 412 -1.11 9.30 12.64
CA ALA A 412 -0.09 9.31 13.67
C ALA A 412 -0.31 8.24 14.73
N ASP A 413 0.80 7.66 15.20
CA ASP A 413 0.84 6.81 16.39
C ASP A 413 1.53 7.55 17.53
N ARG A 414 1.19 7.17 18.77
CA ARG A 414 1.80 7.71 19.99
C ARG A 414 1.87 6.70 21.12
N TYR A 415 2.66 7.01 22.12
CA TYR A 415 2.66 6.33 23.40
C TYR A 415 1.44 6.73 24.25
N PHE A 416 0.85 5.71 24.87
CA PHE A 416 -0.22 5.84 25.85
C PHE A 416 0.28 5.32 27.21
N PRO A 417 0.50 6.20 28.21
CA PRO A 417 1.08 5.81 29.50
C PRO A 417 0.26 4.81 30.33
N ARG A 418 -1.06 4.74 30.08
CA ARG A 418 -1.95 3.79 30.77
C ARG A 418 -2.06 2.44 30.06
N THR A 419 -1.46 2.32 28.88
CA THR A 419 -1.41 1.07 28.13
C THR A 419 -0.09 0.38 28.44
N GLN A 420 -0.14 -0.92 28.68
CA GLN A 420 1.06 -1.72 28.94
C GLN A 420 2.04 -1.63 27.75
N LEU A 421 3.32 -1.40 28.08
CA LEU A 421 4.42 -1.45 27.12
C LEU A 421 4.83 -2.90 26.81
N PRO A 422 5.47 -3.16 25.66
CA PRO A 422 6.07 -4.46 25.39
C PRO A 422 7.12 -4.75 26.45
N GLU A 423 7.42 -6.02 26.70
CA GLU A 423 8.63 -6.37 27.44
C GLU A 423 9.85 -5.89 26.66
N HIS A 424 10.73 -5.14 27.33
CA HIS A 424 11.90 -4.49 26.73
C HIS A 424 13.05 -4.35 27.73
N GLN A 425 14.29 -4.33 27.22
CA GLN A 425 15.51 -3.99 27.98
C GLN A 425 15.71 -2.47 28.02
N ASP A 426 15.61 -1.84 26.85
CA ASP A 426 15.69 -0.40 26.65
C ASP A 426 14.59 0.06 25.68
N ARG A 427 14.09 1.28 25.91
CA ARG A 427 13.09 1.95 25.07
C ARG A 427 13.37 3.44 25.01
N ILE A 428 13.18 4.02 23.84
CA ILE A 428 13.36 5.45 23.59
C ILE A 428 12.29 5.98 22.63
N LEU A 429 11.94 7.26 22.82
CA LEU A 429 11.14 8.03 21.86
C LEU A 429 12.07 8.97 21.11
N LEU A 430 12.12 8.85 19.79
CA LEU A 430 13.04 9.57 18.92
C LEU A 430 12.40 10.79 18.27
N ALA A 431 11.08 10.92 18.41
CA ALA A 431 10.32 12.09 18.03
C ALA A 431 9.15 12.29 18.99
N HIS A 432 8.76 13.55 19.18
CA HIS A 432 7.54 13.92 19.91
C HIS A 432 7.00 15.22 19.31
N SER A 433 6.02 15.07 18.43
CA SER A 433 5.65 16.09 17.44
C SER A 433 4.18 16.48 17.61
N PRO A 434 3.83 17.72 17.95
CA PRO A 434 2.45 18.13 18.08
C PRO A 434 1.78 18.27 16.70
N TYR A 435 0.51 17.90 16.61
CA TYR A 435 -0.34 18.17 15.45
C TYR A 435 -1.78 18.45 15.90
N LEU A 436 -2.60 19.00 15.00
CA LEU A 436 -4.04 19.21 15.24
C LEU A 436 -4.82 18.08 14.57
N ASP A 437 -5.71 17.42 15.31
CA ASP A 437 -6.63 16.44 14.71
C ASP A 437 -7.79 17.12 13.97
N SER A 438 -8.68 16.33 13.37
CA SER A 438 -9.83 16.84 12.61
C SER A 438 -10.82 17.68 13.44
N GLU A 439 -10.77 17.58 14.77
CA GLU A 439 -11.59 18.37 15.69
C GLU A 439 -10.84 19.61 16.21
N GLY A 440 -9.62 19.86 15.71
CA GLY A 440 -8.76 20.95 16.17
C GLY A 440 -8.11 20.69 17.53
N HIS A 441 -8.23 19.48 18.08
CA HIS A 441 -7.57 19.15 19.34
C HIS A 441 -6.08 18.86 19.10
N ARG A 442 -5.25 19.37 19.99
CA ARG A 442 -3.82 19.03 19.97
C ARG A 442 -3.61 17.56 20.31
N ARG A 443 -2.93 16.86 19.42
CA ARG A 443 -2.43 15.49 19.56
C ARG A 443 -0.91 15.49 19.36
N HIS A 444 -0.30 14.32 19.53
CA HIS A 444 1.13 14.14 19.33
C HIS A 444 1.37 12.87 18.51
N GLN A 445 2.33 12.95 17.59
CA GLN A 445 2.97 11.82 16.94
C GLN A 445 4.27 11.50 17.66
N GLU A 446 4.63 10.23 17.73
CA GLU A 446 5.90 9.80 18.29
C GLU A 446 6.55 8.71 17.45
N THR A 447 7.87 8.76 17.37
CA THR A 447 8.69 7.69 16.79
C THR A 447 9.29 6.89 17.94
N SER A 448 9.10 5.58 17.94
CA SER A 448 9.55 4.71 19.04
C SER A 448 10.53 3.65 18.57
N LEU A 449 11.51 3.39 19.43
CA LEU A 449 12.43 2.27 19.29
C LEU A 449 12.56 1.59 20.65
N TYR A 450 12.51 0.26 20.66
CA TYR A 450 12.85 -0.51 21.84
C TYR A 450 13.62 -1.79 21.47
N ARG A 451 14.30 -2.37 22.45
CA ARG A 451 14.96 -3.66 22.36
C ARG A 451 14.19 -4.70 23.16
N ALA A 452 13.76 -5.77 22.51
CA ALA A 452 13.15 -6.91 23.17
C ALA A 452 14.20 -7.70 23.99
N PRO A 453 13.78 -8.51 24.99
CA PRO A 453 14.68 -9.37 25.75
C PRO A 453 15.52 -10.33 24.91
N SER A 454 15.00 -10.75 23.76
CA SER A 454 15.70 -11.55 22.74
C SER A 454 16.84 -10.82 22.03
N GLY A 455 16.99 -9.54 22.30
CA GLY A 455 17.84 -8.63 21.54
C GLY A 455 17.10 -7.95 20.39
N ALA A 456 16.03 -8.48 19.81
CA ALA A 456 15.36 -7.88 18.63
C ALA A 456 15.09 -6.37 18.79
N LEU A 457 15.43 -5.56 17.78
CA LEU A 457 15.03 -4.15 17.74
C LEU A 457 13.62 -4.04 17.18
N VAL A 458 12.79 -3.18 17.76
CA VAL A 458 11.46 -2.86 17.20
C VAL A 458 11.34 -1.36 17.04
N PHE A 459 11.28 -0.93 15.79
CA PHE A 459 11.16 0.46 15.39
C PHE A 459 9.77 0.72 14.81
N ALA A 460 9.13 1.80 15.25
CA ALA A 460 7.89 2.30 14.68
C ALA A 460 8.01 3.81 14.42
N SER A 461 7.89 4.21 13.15
CA SER A 461 7.96 5.61 12.74
C SER A 461 6.77 6.42 13.27
N GLY A 462 5.58 5.82 13.31
CA GLY A 462 4.35 6.43 13.78
C GLY A 462 3.82 7.53 12.86
N THR A 463 4.16 7.51 11.57
CA THR A 463 3.71 8.47 10.55
C THR A 463 3.70 7.84 9.16
N PHE A 464 2.76 8.18 8.28
CA PHE A 464 2.76 7.70 6.89
C PHE A 464 3.94 8.26 6.08
N ALA A 465 4.48 9.41 6.50
CA ALA A 465 5.48 10.15 5.73
C ALA A 465 6.87 9.50 5.68
N TRP A 466 7.14 8.48 6.50
CA TRP A 466 8.50 7.94 6.64
C TRP A 466 9.01 7.32 5.33
N SER A 467 8.25 6.43 4.70
CA SER A 467 8.65 5.82 3.43
C SER A 467 8.72 6.79 2.25
N PRO A 468 7.75 7.72 2.07
CA PRO A 468 7.90 8.83 1.12
C PRO A 468 9.22 9.60 1.29
N ALA A 469 9.65 9.86 2.52
CA ALA A 469 10.91 10.55 2.79
C ALA A 469 12.17 9.78 2.35
N LEU A 470 12.04 8.50 2.02
CA LEU A 470 13.16 7.68 1.54
C LEU A 470 13.46 7.87 0.05
N ASP A 471 12.46 7.96 -0.82
CA ASP A 471 12.71 8.07 -2.27
C ASP A 471 11.64 8.83 -3.07
N ARG A 472 10.59 9.37 -2.44
CA ARG A 472 9.51 10.04 -3.17
C ARG A 472 9.93 11.46 -3.58
N PRO A 473 9.95 11.80 -4.89
CA PRO A 473 10.25 13.14 -5.37
C PRO A 473 9.39 14.20 -4.66
N GLY A 474 10.03 15.27 -4.21
CA GLY A 474 9.38 16.35 -3.45
C GLY A 474 9.19 16.07 -1.96
N HIS A 475 9.40 14.84 -1.49
CA HIS A 475 9.24 14.47 -0.08
C HIS A 475 10.51 13.90 0.56
N VAL A 476 11.56 13.62 -0.23
CA VAL A 476 12.83 13.07 0.26
C VAL A 476 13.43 13.94 1.38
N ASP A 477 13.85 13.29 2.47
CA ASP A 477 14.63 13.91 3.54
C ASP A 477 15.90 13.07 3.82
N GLU A 478 17.07 13.66 3.58
CA GLU A 478 18.37 12.98 3.76
C GLU A 478 18.62 12.53 5.20
N ARG A 479 18.06 13.22 6.20
CA ARG A 479 18.17 12.86 7.61
C ARG A 479 17.40 11.58 7.88
N VAL A 480 16.22 11.42 7.29
CA VAL A 480 15.39 10.20 7.38
C VAL A 480 16.04 9.03 6.65
N GLN A 481 16.59 9.27 5.45
CA GLN A 481 17.36 8.26 4.71
C GLN A 481 18.54 7.75 5.55
N ARG A 482 19.33 8.65 6.14
CA ARG A 482 20.47 8.27 6.99
C ARG A 482 20.02 7.58 8.28
N ALA A 483 18.97 8.06 8.94
CA ALA A 483 18.44 7.42 10.15
C ALA A 483 17.96 5.99 9.88
N THR A 484 17.27 5.79 8.75
CA THR A 484 16.82 4.46 8.30
C THR A 484 18.02 3.57 7.97
N ALA A 485 19.06 4.11 7.33
CA ALA A 485 20.29 3.36 7.09
C ALA A 485 20.99 2.95 8.39
N ASN A 486 21.09 3.83 9.38
CA ASN A 486 21.67 3.50 10.69
C ASN A 486 20.91 2.35 11.38
N LEU A 487 19.58 2.36 11.29
CA LEU A 487 18.71 1.30 11.82
C LEU A 487 18.96 -0.04 11.13
N LEU A 488 18.87 -0.06 9.79
CA LEU A 488 18.99 -1.30 9.03
C LEU A 488 20.41 -1.86 9.10
N ASP A 489 21.44 -1.02 9.03
CA ASP A 489 22.83 -1.42 9.25
C ASP A 489 23.00 -2.12 10.60
N ARG A 490 22.42 -1.57 11.67
CA ARG A 490 22.53 -2.16 13.01
C ARG A 490 21.75 -3.47 13.14
N ILE A 491 20.67 -3.65 12.37
CA ILE A 491 19.95 -4.92 12.30
C ILE A 491 20.77 -5.97 11.51
N CYS A 492 21.33 -5.58 10.37
CA CYS A 492 22.05 -6.49 9.47
C CYS A 492 23.44 -6.88 10.03
N LYS A 493 24.13 -5.97 10.72
CA LYS A 493 25.49 -6.18 11.29
C LYS A 493 25.50 -6.91 12.64
N ARG A 494 24.40 -7.51 13.08
CA ARG A 494 24.41 -8.29 14.33
C ARG A 494 25.19 -9.59 14.14
N ASP A 495 26.27 -9.77 14.87
CA ASP A 495 26.97 -11.06 14.99
C ASP A 495 26.15 -12.06 15.82
#